data_AF-A0A6L5F2X6-F1
#
_entry.id   AF-A0A6L5F2X6-F1
#
_cell.length_a   1.000
_cell.length_b   1.000
_cell.length_c   1.000
_cell.angle_alpha   90.00
_cell.angle_beta   90.00
_cell.angle_gamma   90.00
#
_symmetry.space_group_name_H-M   'P 1'
#
loop_
_entity.id
_entity.type
_entity.pdbx_description
1 polymer ?
#
loop_
_entity_poly.entity_id
_entity_poly.type
_entity_poly.pdbx_seq_one_letter_code
_entity_poly.pdbx_strand_id
1 'polypeptide(L)'
;MAGMAGSLGEFLQEQRQHAQLSLRQLADRAGVSNPYLSQIERGLRRPSADVLQQIAKGLRISAEALYVRAGLLDHAEGISTVEDAVLSDAALSDRQKRVLLDLYQTFRTESMPDTGEG
;
A
#
# COMPACT_ATOMS: atom_id res chain seq x y z
N MET A 1 5.88 18.38 12.60
CA MET A 1 5.66 18.47 11.14
C MET A 1 5.78 17.06 10.58
N ALA A 2 4.66 16.35 10.46
CA ALA A 2 4.57 15.05 9.77
C ALA A 2 3.46 15.19 8.74
N GLY A 3 3.83 15.63 7.55
CA GLY A 3 2.96 15.68 6.38
C GLY A 3 3.60 14.87 5.25
N MET A 4 2.75 14.33 4.39
CA MET A 4 3.04 13.60 3.14
C MET A 4 2.86 12.07 3.13
N ALA A 5 1.85 11.58 3.87
CA ALA A 5 0.96 10.53 3.42
C ALA A 5 -0.40 10.78 4.09
N GLY A 6 -1.44 11.13 3.30
CA GLY A 6 -2.77 11.37 3.85
C GLY A 6 -3.20 10.20 4.72
N SER A 7 -3.55 10.48 5.97
CA SER A 7 -3.92 9.49 6.97
C SER A 7 -5.00 8.55 6.42
N LEU A 8 -5.07 7.31 6.90
CA LEU A 8 -6.11 6.34 6.49
C LEU A 8 -7.51 6.96 6.41
N GLY A 9 -7.85 7.82 7.37
CA GLY A 9 -9.15 8.51 7.43
C GLY A 9 -9.39 9.45 6.24
N GLU A 10 -8.41 10.28 5.91
CA GLU A 10 -8.46 11.18 4.74
C GLU A 10 -8.57 10.38 3.45
N PHE A 11 -7.78 9.32 3.30
CA PHE A 11 -7.85 8.44 2.13
C PHE A 11 -9.23 7.81 1.97
N LEU A 12 -9.83 7.31 3.05
CA LEU A 12 -11.18 6.75 3.01
C LEU A 12 -12.22 7.79 2.63
N GLN A 13 -12.10 9.00 3.18
CA GLN A 13 -12.98 10.11 2.84
C GLN A 13 -12.88 10.49 1.35
N GLU A 14 -11.66 10.54 0.79
CA GLU A 14 -11.43 10.79 -0.64
C GLU A 14 -12.03 9.68 -1.51
N GLN A 15 -11.72 8.41 -1.23
CA GLN A 15 -12.24 7.28 -2.00
C GLN A 15 -13.77 7.23 -1.98
N ARG A 16 -14.39 7.54 -0.82
CA ARG A 16 -15.84 7.63 -0.70
C ARG A 16 -16.42 8.73 -1.58
N GLN A 17 -15.80 9.90 -1.61
CA GLN A 17 -16.23 11.02 -2.45
C GLN A 17 -16.05 10.73 -3.94
N HIS A 18 -14.93 10.11 -4.34
CA HIS A 18 -14.71 9.64 -5.70
C HIS A 18 -15.77 8.62 -6.15
N ALA A 19 -16.18 7.73 -5.26
CA ALA A 19 -17.27 6.79 -5.50
C ALA A 19 -18.67 7.43 -5.43
N GLN A 20 -18.77 8.74 -5.19
CA GLN A 20 -20.02 9.50 -5.04
C GLN A 20 -20.96 8.92 -3.97
N LEU A 21 -20.37 8.41 -2.88
CA LEU A 21 -21.12 7.83 -1.77
C LEU A 21 -21.24 8.82 -0.62
N SER A 22 -22.44 8.95 -0.08
CA SER A 22 -22.62 9.49 1.26
C SER A 22 -22.00 8.56 2.31
N LEU A 23 -21.66 9.11 3.47
CA LEU A 23 -21.16 8.31 4.60
C LEU A 23 -22.12 7.17 4.98
N ARG A 24 -23.43 7.41 4.90
CA ARG A 24 -24.46 6.40 5.19
C ARG A 24 -24.43 5.27 4.17
N GLN A 25 -24.36 5.59 2.88
CA GLN A 25 -24.31 4.58 1.83
C GLN A 25 -23.04 3.71 1.93
N LEU A 26 -21.88 4.29 2.26
CA LEU A 26 -20.68 3.48 2.45
C LEU A 26 -20.80 2.58 3.69
N ALA A 27 -21.31 3.11 4.81
CA ALA A 27 -21.52 2.33 6.03
C ALA A 27 -22.45 1.12 5.76
N ASP A 28 -23.58 1.34 5.08
CA ASP A 28 -24.53 0.30 4.72
C ASP A 28 -23.90 -0.77 3.81
N ARG A 29 -23.09 -0.36 2.82
CA ARG A 29 -22.39 -1.29 1.90
C ARG A 29 -21.28 -2.09 2.58
N ALA A 30 -20.57 -1.47 3.51
CA ALA A 30 -19.50 -2.11 4.27
C ALA A 30 -20.04 -2.97 5.41
N GLY A 31 -21.31 -2.81 5.81
CA GLY A 31 -21.86 -3.53 6.96
C GLY A 31 -21.32 -3.03 8.30
N VAL A 32 -20.93 -1.75 8.37
CA VAL A 32 -20.44 -1.09 9.58
C VAL A 32 -21.39 0.03 10.00
N SER A 33 -21.33 0.47 11.26
CA SER A 33 -22.18 1.57 11.70
C SER A 33 -21.69 2.92 11.17
N ASN A 34 -22.63 3.80 10.79
CA ASN A 34 -22.32 5.14 10.31
C ASN A 34 -21.50 5.99 11.33
N PRO A 35 -21.80 5.97 12.65
CA PRO A 35 -20.97 6.67 13.63
C PRO A 35 -19.53 6.14 13.70
N TYR A 36 -19.34 4.83 13.54
CA TYR A 36 -18.01 4.22 13.57
C TYR A 36 -17.19 4.60 12.33
N LEU A 37 -17.79 4.54 11.14
CA LEU A 37 -17.14 5.00 9.89
C LEU A 37 -16.76 6.49 9.97
N SER A 38 -17.62 7.33 10.55
CA SER A 38 -17.31 8.75 10.81
C SER A 38 -16.08 8.95 11.70
N GLN A 39 -15.91 8.09 12.72
CA GLN A 39 -14.75 8.15 13.60
C GLN A 39 -13.47 7.71 12.88
N ILE A 40 -13.56 6.74 11.97
CA ILE A 40 -12.42 6.29 11.17
C ILE A 40 -11.98 7.39 10.18
N GLU A 41 -12.91 7.99 9.42
CA GLU A 41 -12.57 9.07 8.46
C GLU A 41 -11.89 10.28 9.13
N ARG A 42 -12.20 10.53 10.41
CA ARG A 42 -11.58 11.60 11.21
C ARG A 42 -10.31 11.18 11.94
N GLY A 43 -9.84 9.94 11.76
CA GLY A 43 -8.67 9.40 12.45
C GLY A 43 -8.85 9.18 13.96
N LEU A 44 -10.08 9.23 14.48
CA LEU A 44 -10.39 9.06 15.91
C LEU A 44 -10.41 7.59 16.34
N ARG A 45 -10.52 6.67 15.39
CA ARG A 45 -10.52 5.22 15.63
C ARG A 45 -9.65 4.52 14.61
N ARG A 46 -8.87 3.55 15.10
CA ARG A 46 -8.15 2.59 14.25
C ARG A 46 -9.07 1.38 13.98
N PRO A 47 -9.43 1.09 12.72
CA PRO A 47 -10.20 -0.09 12.37
C PRO A 47 -9.35 -1.37 12.44
N SER A 48 -10.00 -2.52 12.61
CA SER A 48 -9.36 -3.83 12.44
C SER A 48 -9.20 -4.19 10.96
N ALA A 49 -8.40 -5.22 10.67
CA ALA A 49 -8.22 -5.72 9.30
C ALA A 49 -9.53 -6.17 8.63
N ASP A 50 -10.44 -6.78 9.40
CA ASP A 50 -11.76 -7.22 8.92
C ASP A 50 -12.64 -6.03 8.54
N VAL A 51 -12.64 -4.97 9.36
CA VAL A 51 -13.37 -3.73 9.08
C VAL A 51 -12.82 -3.05 7.82
N LEU A 52 -11.50 -3.07 7.63
CA LEU A 52 -10.89 -2.55 6.41
C LEU A 52 -11.27 -3.36 5.17
N GLN A 53 -11.34 -4.70 5.26
CA GLN A 53 -11.85 -5.54 4.16
C GLN A 53 -13.30 -5.19 3.81
N GLN A 54 -14.14 -5.04 4.82
CA GLN A 54 -15.54 -4.65 4.67
C GLN A 54 -15.68 -3.29 3.96
N ILE A 55 -14.90 -2.30 4.39
CA ILE A 55 -14.89 -0.96 3.80
C ILE A 55 -14.35 -1.01 2.36
N ALA A 56 -13.26 -1.73 2.10
CA ALA A 56 -12.71 -1.92 0.76
C ALA A 56 -13.73 -2.55 -0.20
N LYS A 57 -14.47 -3.56 0.27
CA LYS A 57 -15.57 -4.18 -0.49
C LYS A 57 -16.69 -3.18 -0.76
N GLY A 58 -17.06 -2.35 0.21
CA GLY A 58 -18.06 -1.29 0.05
C GLY A 58 -17.66 -0.21 -0.97
N LEU A 59 -16.36 0.10 -1.03
CA LEU A 59 -15.74 1.02 -1.98
C LEU A 59 -15.40 0.38 -3.34
N ARG A 60 -15.41 -0.96 -3.43
CA ARG A 60 -14.96 -1.75 -4.59
C ARG A 60 -13.49 -1.48 -4.96
N ILE A 61 -12.63 -1.41 -3.96
CA ILE A 61 -11.17 -1.26 -4.11
C ILE A 61 -10.44 -2.43 -3.45
N SER A 62 -9.13 -2.55 -3.71
CA SER A 62 -8.30 -3.53 -3.00
C SER A 62 -8.16 -3.18 -1.52
N ALA A 63 -8.31 -4.18 -0.63
CA ALA A 63 -8.08 -4.01 0.80
C ALA A 63 -6.61 -3.73 1.13
N GLU A 64 -5.69 -4.17 0.28
CA GLU A 64 -4.24 -3.94 0.41
C GLU A 64 -3.91 -2.43 0.47
N ALA A 65 -4.54 -1.64 -0.39
CA ALA A 65 -4.35 -0.18 -0.39
C ALA A 65 -4.74 0.45 0.95
N LEU A 66 -5.77 -0.08 1.62
CA LEU A 66 -6.15 0.37 2.95
C LEU A 66 -5.21 -0.13 4.05
N TYR A 67 -4.69 -1.35 3.93
CA TYR A 67 -3.75 -1.91 4.88
C TYR A 67 -2.43 -1.15 4.92
N VAL A 68 -1.91 -0.76 3.75
CA VAL A 68 -0.71 0.08 3.65
C VAL A 68 -0.93 1.42 4.35
N ARG A 69 -2.06 2.09 4.08
CA ARG A 69 -2.40 3.37 4.73
C ARG A 69 -2.70 3.25 6.22
N ALA A 70 -3.15 2.07 6.67
CA ALA A 70 -3.40 1.77 8.07
C ALA A 70 -2.13 1.38 8.86
N GLY A 71 -0.99 1.17 8.17
CA GLY A 71 0.22 0.61 8.76
C GLY A 71 0.04 -0.84 9.24
N LEU A 72 -0.95 -1.54 8.69
CA LEU A 72 -1.20 -2.97 8.96
C LEU A 72 -0.47 -3.87 7.96
N LEU A 73 -0.18 -3.31 6.79
CA LEU A 73 0.91 -3.75 5.96
C LEU A 73 1.92 -2.61 6.01
N ASP A 74 3.11 -2.88 6.51
CA ASP A 74 4.27 -2.15 6.00
C ASP A 74 4.29 -2.36 4.48
N HIS A 75 4.95 -1.49 3.71
CA HIS A 75 5.38 -1.94 2.38
C HIS A 75 6.35 -3.08 2.64
N ALA A 76 5.84 -4.29 2.90
CA ALA A 76 6.61 -5.49 2.79
C ALA A 76 7.17 -5.39 1.38
N GLU A 77 8.46 -5.14 1.26
CA GLU A 77 9.47 -6.21 1.10
C GLU A 77 8.85 -7.63 0.92
N GLY A 78 7.81 -7.71 0.11
CA GLY A 78 7.10 -8.87 -0.39
C GLY A 78 7.04 -8.80 -1.93
N ILE A 79 7.80 -7.87 -2.51
CA ILE A 79 8.53 -8.17 -3.73
C ILE A 79 9.70 -9.01 -3.22
N SER A 80 9.70 -10.33 -3.48
CA SER A 80 10.97 -11.05 -3.64
C SER A 80 11.84 -10.11 -4.45
N THR A 81 12.91 -9.58 -3.86
CA THR A 81 13.73 -8.60 -4.57
C THR A 81 14.10 -9.18 -5.93
N VAL A 82 14.36 -8.35 -6.95
CA VAL A 82 14.78 -8.90 -8.24
C VAL A 82 15.99 -9.80 -8.03
N GLU A 83 16.81 -9.47 -7.05
CA GLU A 83 17.90 -10.27 -6.54
C GLU A 83 17.46 -11.63 -5.99
N ASP A 84 16.48 -11.69 -5.08
CA ASP A 84 15.94 -12.95 -4.53
C ASP A 84 15.30 -13.83 -5.62
N ALA A 85 14.63 -13.22 -6.60
CA ALA A 85 14.03 -13.92 -7.72
C ALA A 85 15.11 -14.56 -8.62
N VAL A 86 16.20 -13.84 -8.88
CA VAL A 86 17.35 -14.35 -9.63
C VAL A 86 18.09 -15.45 -8.85
N LEU A 87 18.26 -15.29 -7.54
CA LEU A 87 18.94 -16.26 -6.70
C LEU A 87 18.16 -17.57 -6.55
N SER A 88 16.84 -17.51 -6.50
CA SER A 88 15.96 -18.68 -6.35
C SER A 88 15.65 -19.43 -7.66
N ASP A 89 15.99 -18.87 -8.83
CA ASP A 89 15.75 -19.52 -10.13
C ASP A 89 16.64 -20.76 -10.31
N ALA A 90 16.02 -21.94 -10.42
CA ALA A 90 16.70 -23.22 -10.59
C ALA A 90 17.19 -23.47 -12.04
N ALA A 91 16.70 -22.73 -13.02
CA ALA A 91 17.13 -22.82 -14.41
C ALA A 91 18.45 -22.06 -14.67
N LEU A 92 18.86 -21.18 -13.75
CA LEU A 92 20.07 -20.39 -13.86
C LEU A 92 21.25 -21.04 -13.14
N SER A 93 22.38 -21.12 -13.83
CA SER A 93 23.67 -21.42 -13.18
C SER A 93 24.15 -20.25 -12.32
N ASP A 94 25.03 -20.53 -11.35
CA ASP A 94 25.60 -19.50 -10.47
C ASP A 94 26.34 -18.38 -11.24
N ARG A 95 26.89 -18.70 -12.42
CA ARG A 95 27.51 -17.71 -13.30
C ARG A 95 26.48 -16.77 -13.91
N GLN A 96 25.36 -17.30 -14.38
CA GLN A 96 24.27 -16.51 -14.96
C GLN A 96 23.60 -15.61 -13.91
N LYS A 97 23.40 -16.14 -12.70
CA LYS A 97 22.90 -15.37 -11.55
C LYS A 97 23.79 -14.16 -11.25
N ARG A 98 25.11 -14.39 -11.15
CA ARG A 98 26.10 -13.31 -10.93
C ARG A 98 26.04 -12.20 -11.99
N VAL A 99 25.97 -12.57 -13.26
CA VAL A 99 25.90 -11.59 -14.36
C VAL A 99 24.61 -10.76 -14.30
N LEU A 100 23.46 -11.39 -14.03
CA LEU A 100 22.19 -10.69 -13.93
C LEU A 100 22.16 -9.71 -12.76
N LEU A 101 22.69 -10.11 -11.61
CA LEU A 101 22.77 -9.25 -10.43
C LEU A 101 23.69 -8.04 -10.65
N ASP A 102 24.83 -8.24 -11.32
CA ASP A 102 25.80 -7.18 -11.62
C ASP A 102 25.22 -6.12 -12.59
N LEU A 103 24.56 -6.58 -13.64
CA LEU A 103 23.85 -5.69 -14.58
C LEU A 103 22.72 -4.93 -13.90
N TYR A 104 21.95 -5.62 -13.06
CA TYR A 104 20.86 -4.99 -12.30
C TYR A 104 21.37 -3.88 -11.38
N GLN A 105 22.46 -4.13 -10.64
CA GLN A 105 23.06 -3.14 -9.75
C GLN A 105 23.63 -1.94 -10.51
N THR A 106 24.22 -2.18 -11.68
CA THR A 106 24.74 -1.10 -12.54
C THR A 106 23.60 -0.18 -12.97
N PHE A 107 22.51 -0.72 -13.52
CA PHE A 107 21.37 0.10 -13.96
C PHE A 107 20.68 0.82 -12.80
N ARG A 108 20.62 0.21 -11.61
CA ARG A 108 20.10 0.89 -10.42
C ARG A 108 20.96 2.07 -10.00
N THR A 109 22.27 1.90 -10.03
CA THR A 109 23.22 2.95 -9.66
C THR A 109 23.16 4.11 -10.65
N GLU A 110 23.06 3.83 -11.96
CA GLU A 110 22.91 4.85 -13.01
C GLU A 110 21.57 5.58 -12.95
N SER A 111 20.51 4.89 -12.52
CA SER A 111 19.15 5.45 -12.46
C SER A 111 18.88 6.23 -11.17
N MET A 112 19.76 6.14 -10.17
CA MET A 112 19.70 6.98 -8.98
C MET A 112 20.36 8.32 -9.31
N PRO A 113 19.62 9.43 -9.45
CA PRO A 113 20.23 10.73 -9.70
C PRO A 113 21.17 11.05 -8.54
N ASP A 114 22.41 11.40 -8.90
CA ASP A 114 23.42 11.91 -7.99
C ASP A 114 22.81 13.07 -7.21
N THR A 115 22.43 12.82 -5.95
CA THR A 115 22.10 13.89 -5.01
C THR A 115 23.43 14.41 -4.49
N GLY A 116 24.22 14.98 -5.40
CA GLY A 116 25.46 15.66 -5.12
C GLY A 116 25.13 17.02 -4.52
N GLU A 117 25.33 17.15 -3.21
CA GLU A 117 25.46 18.45 -2.56
C GLU A 117 26.64 19.22 -3.15
N GLY A 118 26.36 20.46 -3.56
CA GLY A 118 27.32 21.47 -4.00
C GLY A 118 26.65 22.83 -4.07
#